data_AF-A0A1R1XA98-F1
#
_entry.id   AF-A0A1R1XA98-F1
#
_cell.length_a   1.000
_cell.length_b   1.000
_cell.length_c   1.000
_cell.angle_alpha   90.00
_cell.angle_beta   90.00
_cell.angle_gamma   90.00
#
_symmetry.space_group_name_H-M   'P 1'
#
loop_
_entity.id
_entity.type
_entity.pdbx_description
1 polymer ?
#
loop_
_entity_poly.entity_id
_entity_poly.type
_entity_poly.pdbx_seq_one_letter_code
_entity_poly.pdbx_strand_id
1 'polypeptide(L)'
;MDMNNQQGQIGVGEREGRIASKLVYQRHFGFSHGIGRSGDIAENQPKAIGSSLLYKLANKLVLSSLKIAGISKKAVGDCIIFPMATGLTLSFCMQLIKSQNVSAKYVIWPRIDQKSCFKAIIGAGIRAYIYK
;
A
#
# COMPACT_ATOMS: atom_id res chain seq x y z
N MET A 1 -5.84 19.41 -8.78
CA MET A 1 -7.07 18.94 -8.09
C MET A 1 -6.84 18.79 -6.58
N ASP A 2 -5.65 18.40 -6.14
CA ASP A 2 -5.31 18.45 -4.72
C ASP A 2 -5.26 19.89 -4.20
N MET A 3 -5.68 20.09 -2.94
CA MET A 3 -5.84 21.42 -2.39
C MET A 3 -4.52 22.19 -2.36
N ASN A 4 -3.40 21.54 -2.03
CA ASN A 4 -2.07 22.15 -1.99
C ASN A 4 -1.59 22.82 -3.29
N ASN A 5 -2.29 22.59 -4.41
CA ASN A 5 -2.02 23.20 -5.71
C ASN A 5 -3.03 24.31 -6.08
N GLN A 6 -4.00 24.62 -5.23
CA GLN A 6 -5.01 25.66 -5.47
C GLN A 6 -4.43 27.05 -5.20
N GLN A 7 -4.72 27.99 -6.10
CA GLN A 7 -4.33 29.40 -5.91
C GLN A 7 -5.12 30.03 -4.76
N GLY A 8 -4.45 30.83 -3.94
CA GLY A 8 -5.07 31.54 -2.82
C GLY A 8 -5.43 30.66 -1.61
N GLN A 9 -5.04 29.39 -1.60
CA GLN A 9 -5.24 28.55 -0.41
C GLN A 9 -4.33 29.01 0.73
N ILE A 10 -4.92 29.28 1.89
CA ILE A 10 -4.18 29.54 3.14
C ILE A 10 -4.27 28.27 4.00
N GLY A 11 -3.20 27.49 4.03
CA GLY A 11 -3.12 26.29 4.86
C GLY A 11 -2.60 26.63 6.26
N VAL A 12 -3.42 26.43 7.29
CA VAL A 12 -3.06 26.64 8.71
C VAL A 12 -2.75 25.36 9.48
N GLY A 13 -2.93 24.19 8.86
CA GLY A 13 -2.66 22.90 9.47
C GLY A 13 -1.17 22.52 9.51
N GLU A 14 -0.90 21.42 10.20
CA GLU A 14 0.42 20.78 10.30
C GLU A 14 0.78 19.99 9.03
N ARG A 15 -0.23 19.46 8.32
CA ARG A 15 -0.07 18.66 7.09
C ARG A 15 -0.79 19.29 5.90
N GLU A 16 -0.23 20.38 5.41
CA GLU A 16 -0.76 21.18 4.28
C GLU A 16 -0.11 20.86 2.93
N GLY A 17 0.75 19.82 2.87
CA GLY A 17 1.37 19.41 1.60
C GLY A 17 2.32 20.47 1.00
N ARG A 18 2.86 21.37 1.84
CA ARG A 18 3.83 22.41 1.44
C ARG A 18 5.11 21.75 0.92
N ILE A 19 5.59 22.19 -0.26
CA ILE A 19 6.81 21.65 -0.88
C ILE A 19 7.87 22.75 -0.91
N ALA A 20 9.01 22.52 -0.27
CA ALA A 20 10.10 23.50 -0.21
C ALA A 20 10.94 23.59 -1.50
N SER A 21 11.15 22.45 -2.18
CA SER A 21 12.00 22.38 -3.38
C SER A 21 11.19 22.27 -4.67
N LYS A 22 11.46 23.16 -5.62
CA LYS A 22 10.86 23.11 -6.96
C LYS A 22 11.17 21.81 -7.70
N LEU A 23 12.36 21.23 -7.51
CA LEU A 23 12.74 19.95 -8.12
C LEU A 23 11.87 18.79 -7.59
N VAL A 24 11.59 18.78 -6.28
CA VAL A 24 10.70 17.80 -5.67
C VAL A 24 9.28 17.98 -6.20
N TYR A 25 8.79 19.22 -6.29
CA TYR A 25 7.48 19.51 -6.88
C TYR A 25 7.35 18.94 -8.29
N GLN A 26 8.31 19.24 -9.17
CA GLN A 26 8.31 18.81 -10.57
C GLN A 26 8.39 17.28 -10.69
N ARG A 27 9.30 16.64 -9.94
CA ARG A 27 9.47 15.18 -9.97
C ARG A 27 8.22 14.42 -9.52
N HIS A 28 7.48 14.98 -8.55
CA HIS A 28 6.26 14.37 -8.01
C HIS A 28 4.97 14.93 -8.63
N PHE A 29 5.08 15.73 -9.71
CA PHE A 29 3.93 16.32 -10.41
C PHE A 29 2.98 17.10 -9.47
N GLY A 30 3.50 17.68 -8.39
CA GLY A 30 2.72 18.41 -7.39
C GLY A 30 1.87 17.55 -6.43
N PHE A 31 1.95 16.22 -6.48
CA PHE A 31 1.27 15.32 -5.54
C PHE A 31 2.07 15.19 -4.23
N SER A 32 1.63 15.86 -3.15
CA SER A 32 2.34 15.90 -1.86
C SER A 32 1.59 15.32 -0.67
N HIS A 33 0.29 15.09 -0.79
CA HIS A 33 -0.52 14.60 0.34
C HIS A 33 -0.41 13.08 0.57
N GLY A 34 0.04 12.34 -0.45
CA GLY A 34 0.10 10.88 -0.43
C GLY A 34 -1.26 10.23 -0.74
N ILE A 35 -1.44 8.99 -0.28
CA ILE A 35 -2.65 8.19 -0.50
C ILE A 35 -3.34 7.88 0.83
N GLY A 36 -4.66 7.68 0.80
CA GLY A 36 -5.44 7.25 1.94
C GLY A 36 -5.62 8.30 3.05
N ARG A 37 -6.13 7.81 4.18
CA ARG A 37 -6.30 8.53 5.44
C ARG A 37 -5.62 7.77 6.58
N SER A 38 -5.57 8.38 7.76
CA SER A 38 -4.87 7.82 8.92
C SER A 38 -5.40 6.45 9.36
N GLY A 39 -6.68 6.15 9.12
CA GLY A 39 -7.30 4.87 9.47
C GLY A 39 -7.43 3.87 8.32
N ASP A 40 -7.40 4.33 7.07
CA ASP A 40 -7.62 3.48 5.90
C ASP A 40 -6.89 4.01 4.66
N ILE A 41 -6.04 3.16 4.07
CA ILE A 41 -5.24 3.49 2.89
C ILE A 41 -6.09 3.60 1.62
N ALA A 42 -7.25 2.95 1.55
CA ALA A 42 -8.14 2.97 0.39
C ALA A 42 -9.15 4.12 0.42
N GLU A 43 -9.26 4.81 1.55
CA GLU A 43 -10.20 5.90 1.74
C GLU A 43 -9.80 7.15 0.96
N ASN A 44 -10.80 7.87 0.43
CA ASN A 44 -10.58 9.15 -0.23
C ASN A 44 -10.04 10.20 0.74
N GLN A 45 -8.96 10.88 0.36
CA GLN A 45 -8.41 12.01 1.11
C GLN A 45 -9.09 13.31 0.68
N PRO A 46 -9.90 13.97 1.54
CA PRO A 46 -10.61 15.20 1.17
C PRO A 46 -9.67 16.36 0.78
N LYS A 47 -8.45 16.42 1.36
CA LYS A 47 -7.44 17.42 0.97
C LYS A 47 -6.75 17.10 -0.38
N ALA A 48 -6.93 15.88 -0.91
CA ALA A 48 -6.17 15.37 -2.03
C ALA A 48 -7.04 14.52 -2.97
N ILE A 49 -8.04 15.17 -3.55
CA ILE A 49 -9.02 14.54 -4.44
C ILE A 49 -8.33 13.96 -5.69
N GLY A 50 -7.36 14.67 -6.26
CA GLY A 50 -6.57 14.21 -7.40
C GLY A 50 -5.71 13.00 -7.07
N SER A 51 -4.99 13.03 -5.95
CA SER A 51 -4.22 11.87 -5.46
C SER A 51 -5.12 10.66 -5.19
N SER A 52 -6.31 10.88 -4.61
CA SER A 52 -7.29 9.83 -4.35
C SER A 52 -7.82 9.18 -5.63
N LEU A 53 -8.15 10.00 -6.65
CA LEU A 53 -8.57 9.51 -7.96
C LEU A 53 -7.45 8.74 -8.66
N LEU A 54 -6.23 9.27 -8.65
CA LEU A 54 -5.05 8.63 -9.23
C LEU A 54 -4.82 7.24 -8.62
N TYR A 55 -4.90 7.13 -7.30
CA TYR A 55 -4.71 5.86 -6.60
C TYR A 55 -5.79 4.84 -6.93
N LYS A 56 -7.06 5.26 -6.97
CA LYS A 56 -8.18 4.39 -7.39
C LYS A 56 -8.01 3.88 -8.82
N LEU A 57 -7.63 4.77 -9.74
CA LEU A 57 -7.38 4.41 -11.12
C LEU A 57 -6.22 3.41 -11.22
N ALA A 58 -5.11 3.68 -10.54
CA ALA A 58 -3.94 2.79 -10.53
C ALA A 58 -4.31 1.38 -10.03
N ASN A 59 -5.08 1.26 -8.95
CA ASN A 59 -5.56 -0.03 -8.45
C ASN A 59 -6.41 -0.77 -9.50
N LYS A 60 -7.31 -0.07 -10.22
CA LYS A 60 -8.12 -0.70 -11.27
C LYS A 60 -7.30 -1.10 -12.50
N LEU A 61 -6.29 -0.33 -12.87
CA LEU A 61 -5.37 -0.68 -13.95
C LEU A 61 -4.53 -1.91 -13.59
N VAL A 62 -4.05 -2.03 -12.35
CA VAL A 62 -3.36 -3.24 -11.88
C VAL A 62 -4.30 -4.44 -11.85
N LEU A 63 -5.54 -4.28 -11.37
CA LEU A 63 -6.54 -5.35 -11.38
C LEU A 63 -6.81 -5.85 -12.81
N SER A 64 -6.90 -4.93 -13.76
CA SER A 64 -7.05 -5.26 -15.18
C SER A 64 -5.82 -6.00 -15.71
N SER A 65 -4.62 -5.54 -15.36
CA SER A 65 -3.35 -6.16 -15.78
C SER A 65 -3.21 -7.59 -15.26
N LEU A 66 -3.63 -7.87 -14.02
CA LEU A 66 -3.66 -9.22 -13.46
C LEU A 66 -4.59 -10.15 -14.25
N LYS A 67 -5.74 -9.64 -14.71
CA LYS A 67 -6.69 -10.41 -15.54
C LYS A 67 -6.12 -10.68 -16.93
N ILE A 68 -5.44 -9.70 -17.53
CA ILE A 68 -4.74 -9.87 -18.81
C ILE A 68 -3.63 -10.91 -18.69
N ALA A 69 -2.92 -10.95 -17.55
CA ALA A 69 -1.89 -11.94 -17.25
C ALA A 69 -2.44 -13.36 -16.99
N GLY A 70 -3.75 -13.59 -17.09
CA GLY A 70 -4.39 -14.90 -16.98
C GLY A 70 -4.98 -15.23 -15.62
N ILE A 71 -4.95 -14.31 -14.65
CA ILE A 71 -5.61 -14.55 -13.35
C ILE A 71 -7.12 -14.46 -13.52
N SER A 72 -7.82 -15.55 -13.21
CA SER A 72 -9.27 -15.62 -13.38
C SER A 72 -10.01 -14.65 -12.45
N LYS A 73 -11.18 -14.17 -12.88
CA LYS A 73 -12.07 -13.34 -12.04
C LYS A 73 -12.49 -14.03 -10.73
N LYS A 74 -12.51 -15.37 -10.70
CA LYS A 74 -12.81 -16.15 -9.50
C LYS A 74 -11.66 -16.13 -8.49
N ALA A 75 -10.42 -16.01 -8.98
CA ALA A 75 -9.23 -15.97 -8.12
C ALA A 75 -8.96 -14.58 -7.54
N VAL A 76 -9.24 -13.51 -8.28
CA VAL A 76 -9.00 -12.12 -7.83
C VAL A 76 -10.20 -11.22 -8.12
N GLY A 77 -10.89 -10.84 -7.03
CA GLY A 77 -12.02 -9.89 -7.07
C GLY A 77 -11.60 -8.42 -6.97
N ASP A 78 -10.54 -8.12 -6.22
CA ASP A 78 -10.01 -6.76 -6.04
C ASP A 78 -8.50 -6.79 -5.80
N CYS A 79 -7.84 -5.64 -5.92
CA CYS A 79 -6.43 -5.50 -5.57
C CYS A 79 -6.10 -4.09 -5.11
N ILE A 80 -5.01 -3.98 -4.34
CA ILE A 80 -4.52 -2.71 -3.83
C ILE A 80 -3.00 -2.60 -4.03
N ILE A 81 -2.55 -1.46 -4.53
CA ILE A 81 -1.13 -1.10 -4.61
C ILE A 81 -0.70 -0.62 -3.24
N PHE A 82 0.19 -1.35 -2.59
CA PHE A 82 0.70 -0.96 -1.28
C PHE A 82 2.11 -0.36 -1.42
N PRO A 83 2.44 0.80 -0.80
CA PRO A 83 3.71 1.48 -0.97
C PRO A 83 4.84 0.84 -0.14
N MET A 84 4.98 -0.48 -0.24
CA MET A 84 5.99 -1.28 0.45
C MET A 84 6.49 -2.40 -0.47
N ALA A 85 7.70 -2.89 -0.22
CA ALA A 85 8.21 -4.06 -0.91
C ALA A 85 7.42 -5.32 -0.52
N THR A 86 7.41 -6.33 -1.39
CA THR A 86 6.66 -7.58 -1.24
C THR A 86 6.84 -8.24 0.13
N GLY A 87 8.08 -8.30 0.65
CA GLY A 87 8.36 -8.91 1.96
C GLY A 87 7.67 -8.17 3.12
N LEU A 88 7.66 -6.84 3.11
CA LEU A 88 6.99 -6.08 4.16
C LEU A 88 5.46 -6.16 4.03
N THR A 89 4.94 -6.18 2.80
CA THR A 89 3.51 -6.43 2.54
C THR A 89 3.08 -7.80 3.06
N LEU A 90 3.88 -8.86 2.82
CA LEU A 90 3.63 -10.20 3.37
C LEU A 90 3.63 -10.18 4.91
N SER A 91 4.58 -9.48 5.53
CA SER A 91 4.62 -9.32 6.99
C SER A 91 3.34 -8.67 7.52
N PHE A 92 2.84 -7.62 6.86
CA PHE A 92 1.61 -6.94 7.26
C PHE A 92 0.38 -7.85 7.12
N CYS A 93 0.27 -8.61 6.03
CA CYS A 93 -0.79 -9.61 5.86
C CYS A 93 -0.76 -10.68 6.96
N MET A 94 0.43 -11.17 7.32
CA MET A 94 0.59 -12.17 8.38
C MET A 94 0.23 -11.60 9.76
N GLN A 95 0.59 -10.35 10.05
CA GLN A 95 0.20 -9.68 11.30
C GLN A 95 -1.32 -9.52 11.41
N LEU A 96 -2.01 -9.16 10.31
CA LEU A 96 -3.47 -9.08 10.27
C LEU A 96 -4.12 -10.46 10.51
N ILE A 97 -3.62 -11.51 9.87
CA ILE A 97 -4.13 -12.88 10.09
C ILE A 97 -3.92 -13.30 11.55
N LYS A 98 -2.75 -12.98 12.14
CA LYS A 98 -2.46 -13.25 13.55
C LYS A 98 -3.34 -12.46 14.50
N SER A 99 -3.68 -11.20 14.19
CA SER A 99 -4.60 -10.42 15.04
C SER A 99 -6.01 -11.00 15.02
N GLN A 100 -6.41 -11.69 13.95
CA GLN A 100 -7.67 -12.42 13.85
C GLN A 100 -7.62 -13.80 14.52
N ASN A 101 -6.45 -14.45 14.57
CA ASN A 101 -6.22 -15.71 15.28
C ASN A 101 -4.98 -15.63 16.17
N VAL A 102 -5.17 -15.12 17.40
CA VAL A 102 -4.08 -14.89 18.37
C VAL A 102 -3.37 -16.19 18.77
N SER A 103 -4.03 -17.34 18.62
CA SER A 103 -3.46 -18.66 18.91
C SER A 103 -2.49 -19.16 17.84
N ALA A 104 -2.47 -18.56 16.65
CA ALA A 104 -1.62 -18.96 15.55
C ALA A 104 -0.13 -18.68 15.86
N LYS A 105 0.68 -19.74 15.88
CA LYS A 105 2.12 -19.69 16.21
C LYS A 105 3.03 -19.89 15.01
N TYR A 106 2.53 -20.48 13.94
CA TYR A 106 3.33 -20.96 12.81
C TYR A 106 2.78 -20.52 11.45
N VAL A 107 3.67 -20.23 10.51
CA VAL A 107 3.39 -20.16 9.07
C VAL A 107 4.00 -21.38 8.41
N ILE A 108 3.19 -22.17 7.71
CA ILE A 108 3.68 -23.28 6.88
C ILE A 108 4.39 -22.69 5.66
N TRP A 109 5.63 -23.08 5.45
CA TRP A 109 6.51 -22.50 4.45
C TRP A 109 7.16 -23.58 3.59
N PRO A 110 6.64 -23.85 2.38
CA PRO A 110 7.36 -24.63 1.37
C PRO A 110 8.70 -23.96 1.07
N ARG A 111 9.80 -24.69 1.24
CA ARG A 111 11.14 -24.08 1.21
C ARG A 111 11.42 -23.39 -0.13
N ILE A 112 11.71 -22.09 -0.04
CA ILE A 112 12.35 -21.30 -1.09
C ILE A 112 13.44 -20.45 -0.43
N ASP A 113 14.66 -20.52 -0.96
CA ASP A 113 15.84 -19.87 -0.37
C ASP A 113 15.96 -18.40 -0.79
N GLN A 114 14.94 -17.61 -0.45
CA GLN A 114 14.89 -16.16 -0.69
C GLN A 114 14.75 -15.41 0.65
N LYS A 115 15.71 -14.50 0.91
CA LYS A 115 15.86 -13.88 2.24
C LYS A 115 14.68 -13.00 2.66
N SER A 116 14.08 -12.24 1.74
CA SER A 116 13.05 -11.24 2.03
C SER A 116 11.74 -11.88 2.48
N CYS A 117 11.25 -12.90 1.76
CA CYS A 117 10.01 -13.57 2.10
C CYS A 117 10.12 -14.42 3.37
N PHE A 118 11.28 -15.04 3.63
CA PHE A 118 11.51 -15.70 4.92
C PHE A 118 11.60 -14.68 6.08
N LYS A 119 12.29 -13.56 5.87
CA LYS A 119 12.33 -12.46 6.86
C LYS A 119 10.97 -11.83 7.09
N ALA A 120 10.05 -11.86 6.13
CA ALA A 120 8.67 -11.38 6.30
C ALA A 120 7.93 -12.13 7.42
N ILE A 121 8.11 -13.45 7.50
CA ILE A 121 7.49 -14.29 8.55
C ILE A 121 8.02 -13.88 9.93
N ILE A 122 9.34 -13.71 10.03
CA ILE A 122 10.00 -13.28 11.27
C ILE A 122 9.58 -11.86 11.64
N GLY A 123 9.52 -10.95 10.66
CA GLY A 123 9.06 -9.57 10.83
C GLY A 123 7.61 -9.46 11.28
N ALA A 124 6.78 -10.46 10.96
CA ALA A 124 5.42 -10.58 11.48
C ALA A 124 5.36 -11.09 12.94
N GLY A 125 6.49 -11.48 13.53
CA GLY A 125 6.54 -12.07 14.87
C GLY A 125 5.91 -13.46 14.93
N ILE A 126 6.03 -14.25 13.85
CA ILE A 126 5.51 -15.63 13.74
C ILE A 126 6.67 -16.57 13.42
N ARG A 127 6.58 -17.85 13.81
CA ARG A 127 7.62 -18.85 13.53
C ARG A 127 7.34 -19.52 12.19
N ALA A 128 8.37 -19.74 11.38
CA ALA A 128 8.24 -20.51 10.15
C ALA A 128 8.31 -22.03 10.45
N TYR A 129 7.38 -22.81 9.90
CA TYR A 129 7.48 -24.26 9.81
C TYR A 129 7.87 -24.63 8.37
N ILE A 130 9.13 -25.05 8.18
CA ILE A 130 9.69 -25.29 6.85
C ILE A 130 9.29 -26.69 6.37
N TYR A 131 8.52 -26.75 5.28
CA TYR A 131 8.18 -27.99 4.59
C TYR A 131 9.16 -28.20 3.43
N LYS A 132 9.76 -29.39 3.35
CA LYS A 132 10.76 -29.78 2.35
C LYS A 132 10.12 -30.57 1.22
#